data_AF-A0AAU7B2H6-F1
#
_entry.id   AF-A0AAU7B2H6-F1
#
_cell.length_a   1.000
_cell.length_b   1.000
_cell.length_c   1.000
_cell.angle_alpha   90.00
_cell.angle_beta   90.00
_cell.angle_gamma   90.00
#
_symmetry.space_group_name_H-M   'P 1'
#
loop_
_entity.id
_entity.type
_entity.pdbx_description
1 polymer ?
#
loop_
_entity_poly.entity_id
_entity_poly.type
_entity_poly.pdbx_seq_one_letter_code
_entity_poly.pdbx_strand_id
1 'polypeptide(L)'
;MDDEDLVAYMASAKRAGATDHGTLAAHMLLWRHEPRMRGWVRAGLPEHLQHLSPAVEDWVLKQVLHSALKLPLKGEHAGEWVNWCKTVVKRQTISFFRSAQGKALELERQLPGEHVDADGRTTGKPLSVDFNIDDLAAGMDYGAATDAALAGLSEQHRRVVHAAYIEDRASKDVAAEFGETVANVDQIKKRFKEALRAELVARGVWQA
;
A
#
# COMPACT_ATOMS: atom_id res chain seq x y z
N MET A 1 18.65 -25.84 1.39
CA MET A 1 17.49 -25.50 0.55
C MET A 1 17.81 -24.22 -0.17
N ASP A 2 17.88 -24.31 -1.49
CA ASP A 2 17.96 -23.15 -2.39
C ASP A 2 16.58 -22.47 -2.51
N ASP A 3 16.44 -21.52 -3.44
CA ASP A 3 15.19 -20.76 -3.61
C ASP A 3 14.11 -21.64 -4.24
N GLU A 4 14.48 -22.48 -5.21
CA GLU A 4 13.61 -23.47 -5.84
C GLU A 4 13.01 -24.42 -4.80
N ASP A 5 13.84 -25.01 -3.94
CA ASP A 5 13.42 -25.89 -2.85
C ASP A 5 12.46 -25.20 -1.89
N LEU A 6 12.76 -23.96 -1.49
CA LEU A 6 11.92 -23.20 -0.54
C LEU A 6 10.57 -22.84 -1.14
N VAL A 7 10.53 -22.47 -2.42
CA VAL A 7 9.30 -22.15 -3.14
C VAL A 7 8.43 -23.39 -3.32
N ALA A 8 9.02 -24.52 -3.73
CA ALA A 8 8.33 -25.80 -3.83
C ALA A 8 7.81 -26.27 -2.47
N TYR A 9 8.63 -26.15 -1.42
CA TYR A 9 8.28 -26.51 -0.06
C TYR A 9 7.12 -25.66 0.48
N MET A 10 7.17 -24.33 0.30
CA MET A 10 6.09 -23.43 0.71
C MET A 10 4.76 -23.80 0.02
N ALA A 11 4.80 -24.07 -1.30
CA ALA A 11 3.60 -24.45 -2.05
C ALA A 11 3.04 -25.81 -1.60
N SER A 12 3.91 -26.78 -1.33
CA SER A 12 3.50 -28.09 -0.79
C SER A 12 2.88 -27.97 0.60
N ALA A 13 3.49 -27.20 1.50
CA ALA A 13 2.98 -26.97 2.84
C ALA A 13 1.60 -26.30 2.81
N LYS A 14 1.39 -25.31 1.94
CA LYS A 14 0.08 -24.66 1.75
C LYS A 14 -0.98 -25.64 1.22
N ARG A 15 -0.63 -26.49 0.23
CA ARG A 15 -1.55 -27.53 -0.28
C ARG A 15 -1.93 -28.56 0.78
N ALA A 16 -1.00 -28.87 1.69
CA ALA A 16 -1.23 -29.81 2.79
C ALA A 16 -1.93 -29.16 4.01
N GLY A 17 -2.20 -27.86 4.00
CA GLY A 17 -2.75 -27.13 5.16
C GLY A 17 -1.75 -26.96 6.32
N ALA A 18 -0.47 -27.21 6.09
CA ALA A 18 0.59 -27.12 7.10
C ALA A 18 1.07 -25.67 7.27
N THR A 19 0.25 -24.84 7.90
CA THR A 19 0.44 -23.38 8.01
C THR A 19 1.79 -22.97 8.60
N ASP A 20 2.30 -23.69 9.61
CA ASP A 20 3.58 -23.37 10.25
C ASP A 20 4.76 -23.56 9.30
N HIS A 21 4.75 -24.64 8.52
CA HIS A 21 5.77 -24.93 7.52
C HIS A 21 5.73 -23.94 6.37
N GLY A 22 4.53 -23.56 5.90
CA GLY A 22 4.37 -22.52 4.88
C GLY A 22 4.87 -21.15 5.37
N THR A 23 4.59 -20.81 6.62
CA THR A 23 5.04 -19.57 7.26
C THR A 23 6.56 -19.55 7.43
N LEU A 24 7.16 -20.65 7.89
CA LEU A 24 8.61 -20.78 8.02
C LEU A 24 9.31 -20.59 6.66
N ALA A 25 8.81 -21.25 5.61
CA ALA A 25 9.35 -21.14 4.27
C ALA A 25 9.27 -19.70 3.72
N ALA A 26 8.13 -19.02 3.93
CA ALA A 26 7.96 -17.62 3.57
C ALA A 26 8.97 -16.71 4.29
N HIS A 27 9.17 -16.90 5.61
CA HIS A 27 10.16 -16.15 6.37
C HIS A 27 11.59 -16.38 5.86
N MET A 28 11.95 -17.62 5.55
CA MET A 28 13.28 -17.93 4.99
C MET A 28 13.51 -17.24 3.65
N LEU A 29 12.52 -17.27 2.74
CA LEU A 29 12.59 -16.57 1.46
C LEU A 29 12.67 -15.05 1.64
N LEU A 30 11.85 -14.48 2.52
CA LEU A 30 11.87 -13.03 2.80
C LEU A 30 13.21 -12.58 3.35
N TRP A 31 13.75 -13.30 4.35
CA TRP A 31 15.04 -12.97 4.94
C TRP A 31 16.17 -13.05 3.92
N ARG A 32 16.18 -14.09 3.08
CA ARG A 32 17.19 -14.25 2.02
C ARG A 32 17.14 -13.12 0.98
N HIS A 33 15.94 -12.67 0.61
CA HIS A 33 15.76 -11.63 -0.42
C HIS A 33 15.64 -10.20 0.14
N GLU A 34 15.70 -10.01 1.46
CA GLU A 34 15.56 -8.71 2.11
C GLU A 34 16.52 -7.64 1.54
N PRO A 35 17.85 -7.87 1.41
CA PRO A 35 18.75 -6.87 0.86
C PRO A 35 18.35 -6.42 -0.55
N ARG A 36 17.86 -7.36 -1.36
CA ARG A 36 17.40 -7.10 -2.73
C ARG A 36 16.11 -6.30 -2.75
N MET A 37 15.16 -6.62 -1.87
CA MET A 37 13.90 -5.88 -1.74
C MET A 37 14.15 -4.44 -1.27
N ARG A 38 15.04 -4.24 -0.30
CA ARG A 38 15.48 -2.89 0.13
C ARG A 38 16.11 -2.10 -1.02
N GLY A 39 16.95 -2.76 -1.82
CA GLY A 39 17.50 -2.17 -3.05
C GLY A 39 16.44 -1.71 -4.05
N TRP A 40 15.36 -2.48 -4.21
CA TRP A 40 14.24 -2.09 -5.06
C TRP A 40 13.41 -0.94 -4.51
N VAL A 41 13.22 -0.88 -3.18
CA VAL A 41 12.58 0.29 -2.53
C VAL A 41 13.42 1.54 -2.81
N ARG A 42 14.73 1.51 -2.50
CA ARG A 42 15.68 2.60 -2.80
C ARG A 42 15.61 3.07 -4.24
N ALA A 43 15.64 2.15 -5.19
CA ALA A 43 15.59 2.47 -6.61
C ALA A 43 14.24 3.06 -7.04
N GLY A 44 13.16 2.79 -6.30
CA GLY A 44 11.84 3.37 -6.52
C GLY A 44 11.64 4.73 -5.86
N LEU A 45 12.57 5.18 -5.03
CA LEU A 45 12.49 6.47 -4.34
C LEU A 45 13.02 7.61 -5.23
N PRO A 46 12.29 8.73 -5.33
CA PRO A 46 12.84 9.97 -5.85
C PRO A 46 14.11 10.37 -5.12
N GLU A 47 15.07 10.99 -5.82
CA GLU A 47 16.38 11.37 -5.27
C GLU A 47 16.27 12.18 -3.98
N HIS A 48 15.34 13.14 -3.96
CA HIS A 48 15.09 13.99 -2.79
C HIS A 48 14.54 13.25 -1.56
N LEU A 49 14.05 12.02 -1.71
CA LEU A 49 13.52 11.17 -0.62
C LEU A 49 14.47 10.03 -0.25
N GLN A 50 15.66 9.94 -0.86
CA GLN A 50 16.62 8.86 -0.58
C GLN A 50 17.07 8.84 0.89
N HIS A 51 17.12 9.99 1.56
CA HIS A 51 17.45 10.08 2.98
C HIS A 51 16.41 9.40 3.89
N LEU A 52 15.15 9.25 3.44
CA LEU A 52 14.09 8.55 4.16
C LEU A 52 14.07 7.05 3.89
N SER A 53 14.96 6.56 3.03
CA SER A 53 14.94 5.17 2.58
C SER A 53 14.86 4.13 3.70
N PRO A 54 15.58 4.26 4.84
CA PRO A 54 15.47 3.28 5.93
C PRO A 54 14.03 3.14 6.46
N ALA A 55 13.32 4.27 6.65
CA ALA A 55 11.96 4.26 7.14
C ALA A 55 10.97 3.68 6.11
N VAL A 56 11.12 4.04 4.83
CA VAL A 56 10.26 3.51 3.77
C VAL A 56 10.50 2.02 3.56
N GLU A 57 11.75 1.57 3.58
CA GLU A 57 12.12 0.17 3.48
C GLU A 57 11.46 -0.65 4.58
N ASP A 58 11.59 -0.25 5.84
CA ASP A 58 11.04 -0.99 6.97
C ASP A 58 9.51 -1.06 6.91
N TRP A 59 8.85 0.02 6.50
CA TRP A 59 7.41 0.02 6.29
C TRP A 59 7.01 -0.94 5.17
N VAL A 60 7.67 -0.85 4.01
CA VAL A 60 7.37 -1.67 2.83
C VAL A 60 7.59 -3.15 3.14
N LEU A 61 8.71 -3.50 3.79
CA LEU A 61 9.04 -4.89 4.12
C LEU A 61 8.02 -5.51 5.09
N LYS A 62 7.50 -4.75 6.06
CA LYS A 62 6.40 -5.20 6.93
C LYS A 62 5.15 -5.54 6.12
N GLN A 63 4.78 -4.71 5.14
CA GLN A 63 3.62 -4.98 4.29
C GLN A 63 3.87 -6.19 3.37
N VAL A 64 5.06 -6.31 2.80
CA VAL A 64 5.44 -7.45 1.95
C VAL A 64 5.38 -8.76 2.74
N LEU A 65 5.84 -8.77 4.00
CA LEU A 65 5.72 -9.92 4.88
C LEU A 65 4.26 -10.36 5.05
N HIS A 66 3.35 -9.42 5.36
CA HIS A 66 1.92 -9.72 5.49
C HIS A 66 1.31 -10.27 4.18
N SER A 67 1.74 -9.75 3.02
CA SER A 67 1.29 -10.24 1.72
C SER A 67 1.86 -11.63 1.38
N ALA A 68 3.10 -11.94 1.77
CA ALA A 68 3.76 -13.21 1.49
C ALA A 68 3.00 -14.41 2.06
N LEU A 69 2.48 -14.26 3.28
CA LEU A 69 1.73 -15.31 3.97
C LEU A 69 0.48 -15.73 3.17
N LYS A 70 -0.15 -14.78 2.47
CA LYS A 70 -1.34 -14.99 1.65
C LYS A 70 -1.05 -15.42 0.21
N LEU A 71 0.22 -15.44 -0.23
CA LEU A 71 0.60 -15.68 -1.62
C LEU A 71 0.25 -17.10 -2.12
N PRO A 72 -0.60 -17.25 -3.15
CA PRO A 72 -0.79 -18.54 -3.80
C PRO A 72 0.37 -18.82 -4.75
N LEU A 73 1.41 -19.53 -4.28
CA LEU A 73 2.45 -20.07 -5.16
C LEU A 73 2.06 -21.44 -5.69
N LYS A 74 2.42 -21.71 -6.95
CA LYS A 74 2.36 -23.06 -7.52
C LYS A 74 3.54 -23.90 -7.07
N GLY A 75 4.70 -23.25 -6.85
CA GLY A 75 5.91 -23.92 -6.40
C GLY A 75 6.73 -24.51 -7.54
N GLU A 76 6.48 -24.07 -8.78
CA GLU A 76 7.12 -24.63 -9.98
C GLU A 76 8.54 -24.05 -10.18
N HIS A 77 8.72 -22.75 -9.94
CA HIS A 77 9.97 -22.05 -10.19
C HIS A 77 10.25 -20.94 -9.17
N ALA A 78 11.51 -20.76 -8.78
CA ALA A 78 11.93 -19.63 -7.92
C ALA A 78 11.61 -18.26 -8.53
N GLY A 79 11.54 -18.18 -9.86
CA GLY A 79 11.13 -16.97 -10.58
C GLY A 79 9.73 -16.46 -10.22
N GLU A 80 8.82 -17.34 -9.79
CA GLU A 80 7.48 -16.94 -9.30
C GLU A 80 7.60 -16.00 -8.10
N TRP A 81 8.46 -16.38 -7.14
CA TRP A 81 8.70 -15.59 -5.93
C TRP A 81 9.36 -14.25 -6.25
N VAL A 82 10.42 -14.25 -7.06
CA VAL A 82 11.16 -13.02 -7.39
C VAL A 82 10.27 -12.02 -8.14
N ASN A 83 9.48 -12.50 -9.11
CA ASN A 83 8.55 -11.65 -9.86
C ASN A 83 7.44 -11.09 -8.97
N TRP A 84 6.93 -11.91 -8.05
CA TRP A 84 5.98 -11.47 -7.05
C TRP A 84 6.58 -10.40 -6.13
N CYS A 85 7.76 -10.63 -5.55
CA CYS A 85 8.43 -9.66 -4.67
C CYS A 85 8.63 -8.30 -5.35
N LYS A 86 9.11 -8.29 -6.61
CA LYS A 86 9.30 -7.05 -7.37
C LYS A 86 7.98 -6.29 -7.54
N THR A 87 6.90 -7.01 -7.82
CA THR A 87 5.56 -6.43 -8.01
C THR A 87 5.02 -5.87 -6.70
N VAL A 88 5.08 -6.64 -5.61
CA VAL A 88 4.53 -6.20 -4.31
C VAL A 88 5.36 -5.06 -3.71
N VAL A 89 6.70 -5.10 -3.80
CA VAL A 89 7.55 -4.00 -3.32
C VAL A 89 7.21 -2.70 -4.03
N LYS A 90 7.07 -2.72 -5.36
CA LYS A 90 6.66 -1.53 -6.13
C LYS A 90 5.29 -1.02 -5.68
N ARG A 91 4.30 -1.91 -5.55
CA ARG A 91 2.94 -1.55 -5.11
C ARG A 91 2.93 -0.95 -3.72
N GLN A 92 3.66 -1.54 -2.78
CA GLN A 92 3.74 -1.07 -1.39
C GLN A 92 4.52 0.24 -1.30
N THR A 93 5.58 0.42 -2.07
CA THR A 93 6.29 1.71 -2.15
C THR A 93 5.34 2.82 -2.60
N ILE A 94 4.52 2.58 -3.64
CA ILE A 94 3.47 3.53 -4.05
C ILE A 94 2.42 3.75 -2.94
N SER A 95 2.03 2.68 -2.24
CA SER A 95 1.05 2.76 -1.14
C SER A 95 1.58 3.58 0.04
N PHE A 96 2.89 3.51 0.32
CA PHE A 96 3.51 4.27 1.38
C PHE A 96 3.30 5.78 1.16
N PHE A 97 3.57 6.28 -0.05
CA PHE A 97 3.37 7.69 -0.39
C PHE A 97 1.90 8.11 -0.40
N ARG A 98 0.97 7.16 -0.58
CA ARG A 98 -0.46 7.42 -0.46
C ARG A 98 -0.95 7.40 0.99
N SER A 99 -0.18 6.82 1.91
CA SER A 99 -0.55 6.68 3.31
C SER A 99 -0.40 8.00 4.08
N ALA A 100 -1.06 8.10 5.23
CA ALA A 100 -0.91 9.25 6.13
C ALA A 100 0.56 9.48 6.56
N GLN A 101 1.33 8.40 6.72
CA GLN A 101 2.74 8.48 7.09
C GLN A 101 3.61 9.04 5.95
N GLY A 102 3.35 8.62 4.70
CA GLY A 102 4.03 9.18 3.53
C GLY A 102 3.67 10.65 3.30
N LYS A 103 2.40 11.01 3.48
CA LYS A 103 1.92 12.40 3.36
C LYS A 103 2.51 13.30 4.44
N ALA A 104 2.56 12.85 5.70
CA ALA A 104 3.16 13.61 6.79
C ALA A 104 4.67 13.87 6.55
N LEU A 105 5.38 12.87 6.01
CA LEU A 105 6.80 13.00 5.66
C LEU A 105 7.02 13.94 4.45
N GLU A 106 6.13 13.94 3.46
CA GLU A 106 6.19 14.92 2.37
C GLU A 106 5.88 16.35 2.84
N LEU A 107 5.05 16.51 3.87
CA LEU A 107 4.71 17.80 4.50
C LEU A 107 5.84 18.37 5.36
N GLU A 108 6.63 17.53 6.05
CA GLU A 108 7.83 17.97 6.78
C GLU A 108 8.85 18.69 5.88
N ARG A 109 8.82 18.44 4.56
CA ARG A 109 9.64 19.15 3.56
C ARG A 109 9.24 20.63 3.36
N GLN A 110 8.01 21.02 3.65
CA GLN A 110 7.53 22.39 3.38
C GLN A 110 7.94 23.40 4.46
N LEU A 111 8.58 22.96 5.54
CA LEU A 111 9.21 23.87 6.50
C LEU A 111 10.48 24.47 5.86
N PRO A 112 10.58 25.80 5.70
CA PRO A 112 11.81 26.43 5.27
C PRO A 112 12.91 26.06 6.26
N GLY A 113 13.92 25.32 5.81
CA GLY A 113 15.09 25.03 6.63
C GLY A 113 15.67 26.34 7.16
N GLU A 114 15.85 26.42 8.46
CA GLU A 114 16.41 27.57 9.18
C GLU A 114 17.81 27.87 8.61
N HIS A 115 17.86 28.77 7.63
CA HIS A 115 19.12 29.30 7.14
C HIS A 115 19.51 30.43 8.09
N VAL A 116 20.61 30.20 8.82
CA VAL A 116 21.27 31.24 9.59
C VAL A 116 22.13 32.03 8.60
N ASP A 117 21.68 33.23 8.26
CA ASP A 117 22.47 34.16 7.45
C ASP A 117 23.72 34.60 8.23
N ALA A 118 24.77 35.00 7.52
CA ALA A 118 26.11 35.31 8.05
C ALA A 118 26.16 36.42 9.13
N ASP A 119 25.06 37.12 9.40
CA ASP A 119 24.95 38.20 10.38
C ASP A 119 24.19 37.82 11.67
N GLY A 120 23.86 36.54 11.87
CA GLY A 120 23.34 36.03 13.17
C GLY A 120 21.98 36.59 13.59
N ARG A 121 21.17 37.09 12.65
CA ARG A 121 19.80 37.56 12.93
C ARG A 121 18.77 36.53 12.49
N THR A 122 18.04 35.98 13.44
CA THR A 122 16.83 35.16 13.20
C THR A 122 15.71 36.07 12.69
N THR A 123 15.51 36.17 11.39
CA THR A 123 14.31 36.79 10.79
C THR A 123 13.12 35.84 10.87
N GLY A 124 12.72 35.48 12.09
CA GLY A 124 11.43 34.85 12.35
C GLY A 124 10.34 35.91 12.28
N LYS A 125 9.73 36.11 11.11
CA LYS A 125 8.41 36.77 11.06
C LYS A 125 7.39 35.82 11.73
N PRO A 126 6.48 36.31 12.57
CA PRO A 126 5.41 35.48 13.10
C PRO A 126 4.59 34.97 11.92
N LEU A 127 4.35 33.65 11.92
CA LEU A 127 3.64 32.93 10.88
C LEU A 127 2.24 33.53 10.65
N SER A 128 2.06 34.27 9.56
CA SER A 128 0.84 34.14 8.79
C SER A 128 1.04 32.90 7.91
N VAL A 129 0.62 31.74 8.42
CA VAL A 129 0.42 30.55 7.59
C VAL A 129 -0.68 30.92 6.61
N ASP A 130 -0.34 31.27 5.37
CA ASP A 130 -1.30 31.12 4.28
C ASP A 130 -1.47 29.61 4.08
N PHE A 131 -2.40 29.06 4.85
CA PHE A 131 -2.95 27.73 4.61
C PHE A 131 -3.42 27.74 3.16
N ASN A 132 -2.78 26.96 2.28
CA ASN A 132 -3.42 26.66 1.00
C ASN A 132 -4.56 25.68 1.30
N ILE A 133 -5.70 26.25 1.67
CA ILE A 133 -6.93 25.55 2.01
C ILE A 133 -7.31 24.57 0.90
N ASP A 134 -6.94 24.86 -0.35
CA ASP A 134 -7.24 24.03 -1.53
C ASP A 134 -6.50 22.67 -1.52
N ASP A 135 -5.26 22.58 -1.01
CA ASP A 135 -4.50 21.33 -0.95
C ASP A 135 -4.91 20.47 0.26
N LEU A 136 -5.23 21.12 1.40
CA LEU A 136 -5.84 20.45 2.55
C LEU A 136 -7.26 19.96 2.20
N ALA A 137 -8.01 20.76 1.44
CA ALA A 137 -9.33 20.43 0.91
C ALA A 137 -9.24 19.25 -0.06
N ALA A 138 -8.27 19.19 -0.97
CA ALA A 138 -8.10 18.04 -1.87
C ALA A 138 -7.81 16.72 -1.11
N GLY A 139 -7.01 16.76 -0.03
CA GLY A 139 -6.76 15.62 0.85
C GLY A 139 -7.97 15.21 1.70
N MET A 140 -8.70 16.20 2.24
CA MET A 140 -10.00 16.02 2.89
C MET A 140 -11.05 15.50 1.90
N ASP A 141 -10.96 15.88 0.62
CA ASP A 141 -11.91 15.52 -0.43
C ASP A 141 -11.74 14.10 -0.90
N TYR A 142 -10.55 13.50 -0.86
CA TYR A 142 -10.41 12.06 -1.10
C TYR A 142 -11.03 11.21 0.00
N GLY A 143 -10.86 11.60 1.27
CA GLY A 143 -11.50 10.96 2.41
C GLY A 143 -13.02 11.11 2.32
N ALA A 144 -13.49 12.34 2.13
CA ALA A 144 -14.91 12.65 1.99
C ALA A 144 -15.54 12.04 0.72
N ALA A 145 -14.82 11.94 -0.40
CA ALA A 145 -15.28 11.24 -1.60
C ALA A 145 -15.35 9.73 -1.38
N THR A 146 -14.39 9.17 -0.64
CA THR A 146 -14.41 7.74 -0.27
C THR A 146 -15.59 7.46 0.67
N ASP A 147 -15.79 8.29 1.69
CA ASP A 147 -16.90 8.17 2.63
C ASP A 147 -18.25 8.40 1.94
N ALA A 148 -18.35 9.36 1.01
CA ALA A 148 -19.55 9.57 0.20
C ALA A 148 -19.85 8.39 -0.73
N ALA A 149 -18.83 7.85 -1.40
CA ALA A 149 -18.95 6.66 -2.23
C ALA A 149 -19.35 5.41 -1.41
N LEU A 150 -18.88 5.31 -0.17
CA LEU A 150 -19.27 4.26 0.78
C LEU A 150 -20.67 4.49 1.38
N ALA A 151 -21.10 5.74 1.57
CA ALA A 151 -22.43 6.07 2.10
C ALA A 151 -23.56 5.64 1.17
N GLY A 152 -23.31 5.61 -0.14
CA GLY A 152 -24.25 5.07 -1.14
C GLY A 152 -24.33 3.53 -1.18
N LEU A 153 -23.52 2.82 -0.39
CA LEU A 153 -23.50 1.37 -0.32
C LEU A 153 -24.21 0.85 0.93
N SER A 154 -24.79 -0.35 0.82
CA SER A 154 -25.29 -1.07 2.00
C SER A 154 -24.13 -1.42 2.94
N GLU A 155 -24.44 -1.62 4.22
CA GLU A 155 -23.43 -1.99 5.23
C GLU A 155 -22.66 -3.25 4.83
N GLN A 156 -23.36 -4.23 4.27
CA GLN A 156 -22.73 -5.46 3.76
C GLN A 156 -21.77 -5.18 2.60
N HIS A 157 -22.15 -4.32 1.65
CA HIS A 157 -21.27 -3.93 0.54
C HIS A 157 -20.06 -3.11 1.02
N ARG A 158 -20.22 -2.25 2.04
CA ARG A 158 -19.11 -1.52 2.66
C ARG A 158 -18.07 -2.49 3.23
N ARG A 159 -18.52 -3.51 3.96
CA ARG A 159 -17.63 -4.55 4.52
C ARG A 159 -16.93 -5.35 3.42
N VAL A 160 -17.62 -5.67 2.33
CA VAL A 160 -17.04 -6.32 1.14
C VAL A 160 -15.96 -5.44 0.49
N VAL A 161 -16.23 -4.14 0.32
CA VAL A 161 -15.26 -3.17 -0.22
C VAL A 161 -14.05 -3.02 0.70
N HIS A 162 -14.26 -2.94 2.01
CA HIS A 162 -13.18 -2.90 3.00
C HIS A 162 -12.29 -4.15 2.92
N ALA A 163 -12.89 -5.34 2.98
CA ALA A 163 -12.15 -6.60 2.87
C ALA A 163 -11.40 -6.73 1.54
N ALA A 164 -11.99 -6.26 0.44
CA ALA A 164 -11.38 -6.35 -0.88
C ALA A 164 -10.24 -5.34 -1.11
N TYR A 165 -10.35 -4.09 -0.65
CA TYR A 165 -9.40 -3.02 -0.95
C TYR A 165 -8.46 -2.64 0.19
N ILE A 166 -8.95 -2.67 1.43
CA ILE A 166 -8.15 -2.33 2.62
C ILE A 166 -7.37 -3.56 3.09
N GLU A 167 -8.02 -4.72 3.13
CA GLU A 167 -7.38 -5.99 3.55
C GLU A 167 -6.74 -6.76 2.38
N ASP A 168 -6.88 -6.23 1.15
CA ASP A 168 -6.36 -6.77 -0.13
C ASP A 168 -6.69 -8.26 -0.36
N ARG A 169 -7.92 -8.66 -0.02
CA ARG A 169 -8.37 -10.05 -0.13
C ARG A 169 -8.92 -10.37 -1.51
N ALA A 170 -8.72 -11.61 -1.96
CA ALA A 170 -9.22 -12.07 -3.25
C ALA A 170 -10.76 -12.14 -3.25
N SER A 171 -11.39 -11.80 -4.38
CA SER A 171 -12.86 -11.79 -4.50
C SER A 171 -13.50 -13.13 -4.14
N LYS A 172 -12.79 -14.24 -4.34
CA LYS A 172 -13.22 -15.59 -3.94
C LYS A 172 -13.31 -15.77 -2.42
N ASP A 173 -12.35 -15.25 -1.68
CA ASP A 173 -12.29 -15.41 -0.23
C ASP A 173 -13.28 -14.46 0.47
N VAL A 174 -13.45 -13.26 -0.09
CA VAL A 174 -14.48 -12.32 0.34
C VAL A 174 -15.87 -12.88 0.05
N ALA A 175 -16.10 -13.45 -1.14
CA ALA A 175 -17.35 -14.12 -1.47
C ALA A 175 -17.70 -15.23 -0.46
N ALA A 176 -16.74 -16.09 -0.13
CA ALA A 176 -16.94 -17.16 0.83
C ALA A 176 -17.27 -16.66 2.25
N GLU A 177 -16.61 -15.60 2.73
CA GLU A 177 -16.86 -15.05 4.08
C GLU A 177 -18.21 -14.36 4.21
N PHE A 178 -18.58 -13.57 3.19
CA PHE A 178 -19.79 -12.75 3.24
C PHE A 178 -21.04 -13.48 2.71
N GLY A 179 -20.93 -14.76 2.37
CA GLY A 179 -22.03 -15.54 1.79
C GLY A 179 -22.46 -15.06 0.40
N GLU A 180 -21.53 -14.46 -0.34
CA GLU A 180 -21.76 -13.82 -1.62
C GLU A 180 -21.19 -14.64 -2.78
N THR A 181 -21.55 -14.30 -4.01
CA THR A 181 -20.89 -14.86 -5.21
C THR A 181 -19.69 -13.99 -5.61
N VAL A 182 -18.67 -14.61 -6.22
CA VAL A 182 -17.49 -13.88 -6.74
C VAL A 182 -17.91 -12.78 -7.73
N ALA A 183 -18.87 -13.10 -8.60
CA ALA A 183 -19.42 -12.14 -9.56
C ALA A 183 -20.09 -10.95 -8.86
N ASN A 184 -20.83 -11.19 -7.76
CA ASN A 184 -21.42 -10.11 -6.98
C ASN A 184 -20.36 -9.23 -6.31
N VAL A 185 -19.31 -9.83 -5.72
CA VAL A 185 -18.18 -9.09 -5.14
C VAL A 185 -17.50 -8.20 -6.18
N ASP A 186 -17.25 -8.71 -7.39
CA ASP A 186 -16.64 -7.92 -8.45
C ASP A 186 -17.57 -6.80 -8.96
N GLN A 187 -18.89 -7.05 -8.98
CA GLN A 187 -19.87 -6.03 -9.30
C GLN A 187 -19.94 -4.92 -8.24
N ILE A 188 -19.86 -5.27 -6.95
CA ILE A 188 -19.77 -4.33 -5.83
C ILE A 188 -18.50 -3.48 -5.97
N LYS A 189 -17.35 -4.11 -6.25
CA LYS A 189 -16.08 -3.41 -6.49
C LYS A 189 -16.15 -2.45 -7.66
N LYS A 190 -16.82 -2.83 -8.75
CA LYS A 190 -17.04 -1.98 -9.92
C LYS A 190 -17.92 -0.78 -9.58
N ARG A 191 -19.06 -1.00 -8.94
CA ARG A 191 -19.99 0.07 -8.51
C ARG A 191 -19.31 1.07 -7.57
N PHE A 192 -18.52 0.58 -6.62
CA PHE A 192 -17.73 1.43 -5.74
C PHE A 192 -16.73 2.31 -6.52
N LYS A 193 -15.98 1.74 -7.48
CA LYS A 193 -15.06 2.52 -8.32
C LYS A 193 -15.77 3.59 -9.15
N GLU A 194 -16.93 3.25 -9.71
CA GLU A 194 -17.75 4.19 -10.49
C GLU A 194 -18.28 5.33 -9.61
N ALA A 195 -18.80 5.02 -8.42
CA ALA A 195 -19.25 6.00 -7.45
C ALA A 195 -18.10 6.90 -6.95
N LEU A 196 -16.95 6.30 -6.60
CA LEU A 196 -15.77 7.05 -6.19
C LEU A 196 -15.27 7.97 -7.30
N ARG A 197 -15.25 7.49 -8.55
CA ARG A 197 -14.86 8.34 -9.69
C ARG A 197 -15.83 9.50 -9.89
N ALA A 198 -17.13 9.27 -9.76
CA ALA A 198 -18.14 10.31 -9.87
C ALA A 198 -17.95 11.38 -8.78
N GLU A 199 -17.70 10.97 -7.53
CA GLU A 199 -17.41 11.88 -6.41
C GLU A 199 -16.14 12.70 -6.65
N LEU A 200 -15.07 12.06 -7.15
CA LEU A 200 -13.81 12.75 -7.44
C LEU A 200 -13.93 13.75 -8.60
N VAL A 201 -14.75 13.45 -9.61
CA VAL A 201 -15.07 14.39 -10.71
C VAL A 201 -15.93 15.54 -10.19
N ALA A 202 -16.96 15.25 -9.40
CA ALA A 202 -17.86 16.26 -8.84
C ALA A 202 -17.12 17.26 -7.94
N ARG A 203 -16.07 16.80 -7.26
CA ARG A 203 -15.20 17.62 -6.40
C ARG A 203 -14.04 18.28 -7.15
N GLY A 204 -13.94 18.11 -8.48
CA GLY A 204 -12.89 18.71 -9.29
C GLY A 204 -11.49 18.11 -9.10
N VAL A 205 -11.38 17.03 -8.31
CA VAL A 205 -10.12 16.33 -8.00
C VAL A 205 -9.66 15.45 -9.17
N TRP A 206 -10.59 15.03 -10.03
CA TRP A 206 -10.32 14.21 -11.21
C TRP A 206 -10.92 14.84 -12.47
N GLN A 207 -10.09 15.09 -13.49
CA GLN A 207 -10.57 15.46 -14.83
C GLN A 207 -10.70 14.19 -15.69
N ALA A 208 -11.87 14.01 -16.30
CA ALA A 208 -12.27 12.79 -16.99
C ALA A 208 -11.52 12.55 -18.31
#